data_AF-A0A225UG42-F1
#
_entry.id   AF-A0A225UG42-F1
#
_cell.length_a   1.000
_cell.length_b   1.000
_cell.length_c   1.000
_cell.angle_alpha   90.00
_cell.angle_beta   90.00
_cell.angle_gamma   90.00
#
_symmetry.space_group_name_H-M   'P 1'
#
loop_
_entity.id
_entity.type
_entity.pdbx_description
1 polymer ?
#
loop_
_entity_poly.entity_id
_entity_poly.type
_entity_poly.pdbx_seq_one_letter_code
_entity_poly.pdbx_strand_id
1 'polypeptide(L)'
;MQSQGLYDAVILQPTDELLYAIYTYELDEIYAQTNAVFQSCGMNPAEETTSFHRSTVTTKNAIVSMQYGWKQFFPFNFKPTSDCMWLLAHLLNRQDVRKVYGDVKDPQNTLAIKFRVTRGVAEGECEALQHRFVLRRFVEKDREVYVWKASIVGDGEYRGMQMEQTGWCVLRPLREGTFGEVCVRQVPLHLRSAEEICQPTATRFHDFVQDMVRENSEVATAMAKNLLLEDALNGIHL
;
A
#
# COMPACT_ATOMS: atom_id res chain seq x y z
N MET A 1 35.96 20.49 33.29
CA MET A 1 36.73 20.11 32.09
C MET A 1 36.18 18.77 31.61
N GLN A 2 35.48 18.80 30.46
CA GLN A 2 35.19 17.76 29.44
C GLN A 2 34.90 16.31 29.90
N SER A 3 33.93 15.56 29.34
CA SER A 3 33.27 15.65 28.03
C SER A 3 31.85 15.08 28.09
N GLN A 4 30.88 15.86 27.60
CA GLN A 4 29.63 15.32 27.07
C GLN A 4 29.97 14.53 25.80
N GLY A 5 29.80 13.21 25.87
CA GLY A 5 29.94 12.31 24.73
C GLY A 5 28.73 12.47 23.81
N LEU A 6 28.96 13.19 22.73
CA LEU A 6 28.11 13.36 21.56
C LEU A 6 27.81 11.99 20.93
N TYR A 7 26.71 11.36 21.33
CA TYR A 7 26.05 10.34 20.51
C TYR A 7 24.66 10.84 20.17
N ASP A 8 24.62 11.91 19.37
CA ASP A 8 23.49 12.08 18.47
C ASP A 8 23.50 10.86 17.57
N ALA A 9 22.69 9.86 17.91
CA ALA A 9 22.44 8.72 17.06
C ALA A 9 21.77 9.25 15.79
N VAL A 10 22.59 9.58 14.79
CA VAL A 10 22.13 9.77 13.42
C VAL A 10 21.52 8.44 13.03
N ILE A 11 20.20 8.32 13.15
CA ILE A 11 19.45 7.20 12.59
C ILE A 11 19.64 7.31 11.08
N LEU A 12 20.60 6.56 10.56
CA LEU A 12 20.83 6.40 9.13
C LEU A 12 19.54 5.82 8.54
N GLN A 13 18.81 6.67 7.82
CA GLN A 13 17.72 6.21 6.98
C GLN A 13 18.31 5.22 5.96
N PRO A 14 17.75 4.01 5.80
CA PRO A 14 18.21 3.08 4.78
C PRO A 14 18.09 3.74 3.40
N THR A 15 19.04 3.44 2.51
CA THR A 15 18.93 3.92 1.12
C THR A 15 17.71 3.32 0.45
N ASP A 16 17.23 3.97 -0.61
CA ASP A 16 16.07 3.47 -1.34
C ASP A 16 16.35 2.05 -1.88
N GLU A 17 17.57 1.78 -2.36
CA GLU A 17 18.01 0.47 -2.87
C GLU A 17 17.98 -0.61 -1.81
N LEU A 18 18.51 -0.33 -0.60
CA LEU A 18 18.50 -1.30 0.50
C LEU A 18 17.06 -1.61 0.92
N LEU A 19 16.21 -0.59 1.02
CA LEU A 19 14.80 -0.76 1.37
C LEU A 19 14.06 -1.61 0.33
N TYR A 20 14.29 -1.37 -0.96
CA TYR A 20 13.71 -2.20 -2.01
C TYR A 20 14.23 -3.63 -2.00
N ALA A 21 15.51 -3.85 -1.75
CA ALA A 21 16.07 -5.20 -1.62
C ALA A 21 15.43 -5.98 -0.47
N ILE A 22 15.30 -5.34 0.71
CA ILE A 22 14.64 -5.93 1.89
C ILE A 22 13.19 -6.27 1.56
N TYR A 23 12.42 -5.31 1.04
CA TYR A 23 11.01 -5.53 0.75
C TYR A 23 10.81 -6.62 -0.31
N THR A 24 11.62 -6.62 -1.37
CA THR A 24 11.60 -7.65 -2.43
C THR A 24 11.85 -9.05 -1.87
N TYR A 25 12.72 -9.19 -0.87
CA TYR A 25 13.01 -10.45 -0.20
C TYR A 25 11.82 -10.91 0.68
N GLU A 26 11.20 -9.99 1.42
CA GLU A 26 10.08 -10.28 2.32
C GLU A 26 8.77 -10.63 1.59
N LEU A 27 8.58 -10.19 0.34
CA LEU A 27 7.33 -10.42 -0.40
C LEU A 27 6.96 -11.90 -0.54
N ASP A 28 7.95 -12.81 -0.62
CA ASP A 28 7.67 -14.25 -0.71
C ASP A 28 7.08 -14.79 0.60
N GLU A 29 7.56 -14.31 1.75
CA GLU A 29 7.01 -14.66 3.07
C GLU A 29 5.64 -14.01 3.30
N ILE A 30 5.48 -12.75 2.89
CA ILE A 30 4.20 -12.02 2.95
C ILE A 30 3.14 -12.74 2.11
N TYR A 31 3.49 -13.19 0.90
CA TYR A 31 2.62 -14.00 0.05
C TYR A 31 2.21 -15.32 0.73
N ALA A 32 3.14 -16.02 1.39
CA ALA A 32 2.82 -17.26 2.11
C ALA A 32 1.77 -17.05 3.22
N GLN A 33 1.66 -15.84 3.78
CA GLN A 33 0.68 -15.50 4.82
C GLN A 33 -0.74 -15.20 4.29
N THR A 34 -0.92 -15.06 2.98
CA THR A 34 -2.17 -14.58 2.34
C THR A 34 -3.42 -15.26 2.91
N ASN A 35 -3.45 -16.60 2.93
CA ASN A 35 -4.64 -17.33 3.39
C ASN A 35 -4.95 -17.10 4.88
N ALA A 36 -3.91 -17.10 5.73
CA ALA A 36 -4.06 -16.86 7.15
C ALA A 36 -4.54 -15.42 7.44
N VAL A 37 -4.08 -14.45 6.66
CA VAL A 37 -4.53 -13.05 6.75
C VAL A 37 -6.02 -12.95 6.42
N PHE A 38 -6.48 -13.48 5.29
CA PHE A 38 -7.91 -13.39 4.93
C PHE A 38 -8.81 -14.20 5.86
N GLN A 39 -8.35 -15.31 6.43
CA GLN A 39 -9.10 -16.06 7.45
C GLN A 39 -9.26 -15.27 8.76
N SER A 40 -8.27 -14.46 9.12
CA SER A 40 -8.24 -13.71 10.39
C SER A 40 -8.68 -12.26 10.27
N CYS A 41 -8.84 -11.72 9.05
CA CYS A 41 -9.09 -10.30 8.82
C CYS A 41 -10.47 -9.80 9.25
N GLY A 42 -11.35 -10.71 9.71
CA GLY A 42 -12.68 -10.36 10.23
C GLY A 42 -13.69 -9.96 9.17
N MET A 43 -13.33 -10.02 7.88
CA MET A 43 -14.28 -9.76 6.79
C MET A 43 -15.26 -10.93 6.65
N ASN A 44 -16.55 -10.67 6.81
CA ASN A 44 -17.58 -11.69 6.69
C ASN A 44 -17.62 -12.23 5.24
N PRO A 45 -17.41 -13.53 4.99
CA PRO A 45 -17.48 -14.12 3.66
C PRO A 45 -18.81 -13.88 2.94
N ALA A 46 -19.92 -13.74 3.68
CA ALA A 46 -21.27 -13.58 3.15
C ALA A 46 -21.68 -12.13 2.84
N GLU A 47 -20.85 -11.14 3.18
CA GLU A 47 -21.10 -9.74 2.80
C GLU A 47 -20.65 -9.50 1.34
N GLU A 48 -21.63 -9.29 0.46
CA GLU A 48 -21.41 -9.01 -0.97
C GLU A 48 -21.00 -7.55 -1.25
N THR A 49 -21.25 -6.63 -0.31
CA THR A 49 -20.94 -5.20 -0.44
C THR A 49 -19.53 -4.86 -0.01
N THR A 50 -18.99 -3.77 -0.57
CA THR A 50 -17.72 -3.16 -0.17
C THR A 50 -17.76 -2.73 1.29
N SER A 51 -17.45 -3.64 2.22
CA SER A 51 -17.34 -3.32 3.64
C SER A 51 -15.92 -2.89 3.95
N PHE A 52 -15.73 -1.60 4.27
CA PHE A 52 -14.48 -1.11 4.85
C PHE A 52 -14.44 -1.54 6.31
N HIS A 53 -13.66 -2.57 6.62
CA HIS A 53 -13.41 -2.96 7.99
C HIS A 53 -12.16 -2.21 8.49
N ARG A 54 -12.19 -1.62 9.69
CA ARG A 54 -11.00 -1.10 10.37
C ARG A 54 -10.90 -1.76 11.73
N SER A 55 -9.76 -2.36 12.02
CA SER A 55 -9.44 -2.89 13.34
C SER A 55 -8.08 -2.42 13.82
N THR A 56 -7.99 -2.22 15.14
CA THR A 56 -6.72 -1.94 15.83
C THR A 56 -6.21 -3.25 16.39
N VAL A 57 -5.04 -3.71 15.92
CA VAL A 57 -4.39 -4.93 16.38
C VAL A 57 -3.21 -4.53 17.24
N THR A 58 -3.33 -4.74 18.55
CA THR A 58 -2.26 -4.53 19.52
C THR A 58 -1.46 -5.83 19.68
N THR A 59 -0.19 -5.80 19.32
CA THR A 59 0.70 -6.94 19.57
C THR A 59 1.16 -6.96 21.03
N LYS A 60 1.65 -8.11 21.51
CA LYS A 60 2.19 -8.28 22.88
C LYS A 60 3.29 -7.26 23.22
N ASN A 61 3.96 -6.70 22.20
CA ASN A 61 5.01 -5.70 22.32
C ASN A 61 4.48 -4.26 22.32
N ALA A 62 3.17 -4.06 22.52
CA ALA A 62 2.45 -2.78 22.47
C ALA A 62 2.48 -2.04 21.12
N ILE A 63 3.06 -2.63 20.06
CA ILE A 63 2.96 -2.08 18.71
C ILE A 63 1.50 -2.18 18.27
N VAL A 64 0.90 -1.01 18.09
CA VAL A 64 -0.45 -0.82 17.58
C VAL A 64 -0.36 -0.83 16.06
N SER A 65 -0.87 -1.89 15.43
CA SER A 65 -1.06 -1.91 13.99
C SER A 65 -2.52 -1.63 13.66
N MET A 66 -2.76 -0.98 12.53
CA MET A 66 -4.09 -0.75 12.01
C MET A 66 -4.29 -1.66 10.81
N GLN A 67 -5.39 -2.40 10.79
CA GLN A 67 -5.73 -3.25 9.67
C GLN A 67 -7.03 -2.76 9.05
N TYR A 68 -7.06 -2.71 7.73
CA TYR A 68 -8.27 -2.47 6.99
C TYR A 68 -8.43 -3.42 5.82
N GLY A 69 -9.67 -3.69 5.45
CA GLY A 69 -9.98 -4.57 4.33
C GLY A 69 -11.27 -4.16 3.65
N TRP A 70 -11.39 -4.54 2.38
CA TRP A 70 -12.58 -4.32 1.59
C TRP A 70 -12.72 -5.38 0.50
N LYS A 71 -13.93 -5.44 -0.06
CA LYS A 71 -14.33 -6.38 -1.12
C LYS A 71 -14.88 -5.62 -2.31
N GLN A 72 -14.65 -6.16 -3.50
CA GLN A 72 -15.17 -5.59 -4.74
C GLN A 72 -15.54 -6.71 -5.71
N PHE A 73 -16.78 -6.69 -6.19
CA PHE A 73 -17.21 -7.48 -7.33
C PHE A 73 -17.03 -6.68 -8.63
N PHE A 74 -16.50 -7.33 -9.65
CA PHE A 74 -16.34 -6.82 -11.00
C PHE A 74 -17.18 -7.69 -11.95
N PRO A 75 -18.17 -7.15 -12.67
CA PRO A 75 -19.00 -7.91 -13.60
C PRO A 75 -18.26 -8.17 -14.93
N PHE A 76 -17.00 -8.56 -14.85
CA PHE A 76 -16.10 -8.75 -15.98
C PHE A 76 -15.28 -10.04 -15.78
N ASN A 77 -14.85 -10.61 -16.91
CA ASN A 77 -14.07 -11.85 -16.91
C ASN A 77 -12.76 -11.71 -16.14
N PHE A 78 -12.30 -12.83 -15.58
CA PHE A 78 -11.15 -12.89 -14.69
C PHE A 78 -9.85 -12.36 -15.30
N LYS A 79 -9.46 -12.85 -16.48
CA LYS A 79 -8.18 -12.48 -17.09
C LYS A 79 -8.08 -10.99 -17.44
N PRO A 80 -9.04 -10.39 -18.17
CA PRO A 80 -9.03 -8.94 -18.41
C PRO A 80 -9.03 -8.12 -17.12
N THR A 81 -9.81 -8.56 -16.12
CA THR A 81 -9.84 -7.88 -14.82
C THR A 81 -8.48 -7.93 -14.13
N SER A 82 -7.80 -9.08 -14.12
CA SER A 82 -6.48 -9.20 -13.47
C SER A 82 -5.39 -8.43 -14.22
N ASP A 83 -5.40 -8.42 -15.56
CA ASP A 83 -4.45 -7.62 -16.34
C ASP A 83 -4.66 -6.11 -16.11
N CYS A 84 -5.92 -5.67 -16.10
CA CYS A 84 -6.28 -4.30 -15.79
C CYS A 84 -5.85 -3.91 -14.37
N MET A 85 -6.10 -4.77 -13.38
CA MET A 85 -5.67 -4.52 -12.00
C MET A 85 -4.16 -4.49 -11.86
N TRP A 86 -3.42 -5.35 -12.56
CA TRP A 86 -1.96 -5.31 -12.60
C TRP A 86 -1.46 -3.97 -13.15
N LEU A 87 -2.01 -3.52 -14.28
CA LEU A 87 -1.68 -2.21 -14.87
C LEU A 87 -1.93 -1.07 -13.87
N LEU A 88 -3.08 -1.07 -13.20
CA LEU A 88 -3.47 0.00 -12.28
C LEU A 88 -2.70 -0.03 -10.96
N ALA A 89 -2.24 -1.20 -10.53
CA ALA A 89 -1.37 -1.34 -9.37
C ALA A 89 0.00 -0.66 -9.57
N HIS A 90 0.35 -0.25 -10.80
CA HIS A 90 1.52 0.60 -11.06
C HIS A 90 1.33 2.05 -10.64
N LEU A 91 0.12 2.46 -10.21
CA LEU A 91 -0.17 3.81 -9.73
C LEU A 91 0.27 4.89 -10.73
N LEU A 92 -0.08 4.72 -12.00
CA LEU A 92 0.37 5.61 -13.09
C LEU A 92 -0.12 7.05 -12.95
N ASN A 93 -1.12 7.31 -12.09
CA ASN A 93 -1.55 8.65 -11.72
C ASN A 93 -0.59 9.37 -10.75
N ARG A 94 0.37 8.67 -10.13
CA ARG A 94 1.36 9.25 -9.19
C ARG A 94 2.70 9.47 -9.90
N GLN A 95 2.90 10.68 -10.43
CA GLN A 95 4.09 11.04 -11.23
C GLN A 95 5.05 12.02 -10.54
N ASP A 96 4.63 12.71 -9.46
CA ASP A 96 5.49 13.64 -8.76
C ASP A 96 6.69 12.93 -8.12
N VAL A 97 7.90 13.39 -8.46
CA VAL A 97 9.20 12.80 -8.08
C VAL A 97 9.23 11.27 -8.28
N ARG A 98 8.52 10.75 -9.30
CA ARG A 98 8.44 9.31 -9.53
C ARG A 98 9.78 8.74 -9.98
N LYS A 99 10.21 7.65 -9.34
CA LYS A 99 11.38 6.86 -9.71
C LYS A 99 11.02 5.37 -9.69
N VAL A 100 11.51 4.64 -10.69
CA VAL A 100 11.36 3.17 -10.78
C VAL A 100 12.72 2.54 -10.49
N TYR A 101 12.74 1.53 -9.63
CA TYR A 101 13.93 0.73 -9.35
C TYR A 101 13.86 -0.58 -10.14
N GLY A 102 14.80 -0.78 -11.05
CA GLY A 102 14.75 -1.88 -12.03
C GLY A 102 15.38 -3.19 -11.56
N ASP A 103 16.23 -3.16 -10.54
CA ASP A 103 16.96 -4.36 -10.07
C ASP A 103 16.13 -5.15 -9.05
N VAL A 104 15.03 -5.73 -9.55
CA VAL A 104 14.11 -6.56 -8.76
C VAL A 104 14.07 -7.98 -9.28
N LYS A 105 13.87 -8.94 -8.37
CA LYS A 105 13.58 -10.33 -8.72
C LYS A 105 12.23 -10.39 -9.46
N ASP A 106 12.23 -11.03 -10.63
CA ASP A 106 11.06 -11.16 -11.51
C ASP A 106 10.43 -9.80 -11.91
N PRO A 107 11.09 -9.03 -12.79
CA PRO A 107 10.65 -7.69 -13.18
C PRO A 107 9.36 -7.68 -14.02
N GLN A 108 8.90 -8.83 -14.53
CA GLN A 108 7.62 -8.93 -15.23
C GLN A 108 6.43 -8.91 -14.26
N ASN A 109 6.65 -9.36 -13.03
CA ASN A 109 5.63 -9.44 -11.99
C ASN A 109 5.98 -8.62 -10.75
N THR A 110 7.08 -7.87 -10.75
CA THR A 110 7.53 -7.09 -9.59
C THR A 110 7.80 -5.65 -10.00
N LEU A 111 7.26 -4.72 -9.23
CA LEU A 111 7.45 -3.28 -9.39
C LEU A 111 7.99 -2.69 -8.10
N ALA A 112 9.09 -1.94 -8.18
CA ALA A 112 9.58 -1.10 -7.10
C ALA A 112 9.58 0.36 -7.54
N ILE A 113 8.83 1.21 -6.82
CA ILE A 113 8.69 2.63 -7.14
C ILE A 113 8.77 3.51 -5.91
N LYS A 114 9.18 4.75 -6.15
CA LYS A 114 9.06 5.87 -5.22
C LYS A 114 8.34 7.02 -5.90
N PHE A 115 7.49 7.71 -5.17
CA PHE A 115 6.85 8.94 -5.60
C PHE A 115 6.54 9.84 -4.40
N ARG A 116 6.23 11.10 -4.69
CA ARG A 116 5.79 12.10 -3.71
C ARG A 116 4.28 12.29 -3.85
N VAL A 117 3.62 12.49 -2.71
CA VAL A 117 2.19 12.87 -2.64
C VAL A 117 2.11 14.16 -1.86
N THR A 118 1.51 15.18 -2.44
CA THR A 118 1.34 16.49 -1.81
C THR A 118 -0.12 16.79 -1.55
N ARG A 119 -0.41 17.40 -0.41
CA ARG A 119 -1.72 17.98 -0.08
C ARG A 119 -1.53 19.49 0.11
N GLY A 120 -2.26 20.29 -0.68
CA GLY A 120 -2.18 21.74 -0.60
C GLY A 120 -2.81 22.26 0.70
N VAL A 121 -2.10 23.14 1.41
CA VAL A 121 -2.66 23.92 2.53
C VAL A 121 -2.91 25.36 2.04
N ALA A 122 -3.86 26.06 2.66
CA ALA A 122 -4.37 27.35 2.20
C ALA A 122 -3.35 28.52 2.17
N GLU A 123 -2.09 28.33 2.58
CA GLU A 123 -1.11 29.41 2.73
C GLU A 123 0.30 29.05 2.21
N GLY A 124 0.38 28.34 1.07
CA GLY A 124 1.64 28.12 0.36
C GLY A 124 2.57 27.05 0.96
N GLU A 125 2.22 26.49 2.12
CA GLU A 125 2.82 25.26 2.62
C GLU A 125 2.12 24.04 1.99
N CYS A 126 2.92 23.12 1.44
CA CYS A 126 2.43 21.84 0.94
C CYS A 126 2.92 20.74 1.87
N GLU A 127 1.98 20.11 2.56
CA GLU A 127 2.22 18.83 3.22
C GLU A 127 2.64 17.80 2.19
N ALA A 128 3.62 16.96 2.53
CA ALA A 128 4.06 15.93 1.61
C ALA A 128 4.40 14.62 2.30
N LEU A 129 4.11 13.53 1.59
CA LEU A 129 4.51 12.17 1.90
C LEU A 129 5.43 11.68 0.79
N GLN A 130 6.48 10.98 1.18
CA GLN A 130 7.26 10.17 0.28
C GLN A 130 6.83 8.72 0.43
N HIS A 131 6.35 8.12 -0.65
CA HIS A 131 5.89 6.73 -0.67
C HIS A 131 6.90 5.88 -1.45
N ARG A 132 7.50 4.90 -0.79
CA ARG A 132 8.34 3.86 -1.38
C ARG A 132 7.57 2.55 -1.31
N PHE A 133 7.43 1.87 -2.43
CA PHE A 133 6.47 0.77 -2.57
C PHE A 133 7.09 -0.32 -3.46
N VAL A 134 7.07 -1.56 -2.98
CA VAL A 134 7.39 -2.76 -3.76
C VAL A 134 6.15 -3.64 -3.82
N LEU A 135 5.75 -4.02 -5.03
CA LEU A 135 4.59 -4.86 -5.33
C LEU A 135 5.06 -6.07 -6.12
N ARG A 136 4.49 -7.24 -5.81
CA ARG A 136 4.64 -8.44 -6.63
C ARG A 136 3.29 -9.08 -6.91
N ARG A 137 3.12 -9.51 -8.16
CA ARG A 137 2.03 -10.34 -8.66
C ARG A 137 2.41 -11.82 -8.61
N PHE A 138 1.52 -12.65 -8.10
CA PHE A 138 1.61 -14.10 -8.07
C PHE A 138 0.40 -14.68 -8.82
N VAL A 139 0.66 -15.36 -9.93
CA VAL A 139 -0.39 -15.97 -10.76
C VAL A 139 -0.53 -17.44 -10.35
N GLU A 140 -1.68 -17.80 -9.78
CA GLU A 140 -2.01 -19.17 -9.40
C GLU A 140 -3.04 -19.77 -10.37
N LYS A 141 -3.43 -21.04 -10.16
CA LYS A 141 -4.37 -21.74 -11.05
C LYS A 141 -5.79 -21.17 -10.98
N ASP A 142 -6.23 -20.79 -9.80
CA ASP A 142 -7.62 -20.42 -9.47
C ASP A 142 -7.75 -18.99 -8.92
N ARG A 143 -6.65 -18.24 -8.85
CA ARG A 143 -6.61 -16.88 -8.34
C ARG A 143 -5.35 -16.15 -8.75
N GLU A 144 -5.37 -14.84 -8.59
CA GLU A 144 -4.18 -13.98 -8.68
C GLU A 144 -4.02 -13.23 -7.37
N VAL A 145 -2.79 -13.16 -6.88
CA VAL A 145 -2.47 -12.50 -5.62
C VAL A 145 -1.47 -11.39 -5.87
N TYR A 146 -1.80 -10.19 -5.42
CA TYR A 146 -0.86 -9.09 -5.32
C TYR A 146 -0.49 -8.90 -3.86
N VAL A 147 0.81 -8.81 -3.59
CA VAL A 147 1.29 -8.40 -2.27
C VAL A 147 2.22 -7.23 -2.41
N TRP A 148 2.18 -6.33 -1.45
CA TRP A 148 3.08 -5.18 -1.42
C TRP A 148 3.58 -4.87 -0.03
N LYS A 149 4.76 -4.26 0.01
CA LYS A 149 5.32 -3.63 1.19
C LYS A 149 5.73 -2.20 0.84
N ALA A 150 5.45 -1.28 1.76
CA ALA A 150 5.71 0.12 1.55
C ALA A 150 6.14 0.86 2.81
N SER A 151 6.96 1.89 2.61
CA SER A 151 7.35 2.88 3.59
C SER A 151 6.81 4.22 3.16
N ILE A 152 6.04 4.86 4.05
CA ILE A 152 5.42 6.16 3.83
C ILE A 152 6.03 7.11 4.86
N VAL A 153 6.82 8.07 4.40
CA VAL A 153 7.61 8.96 5.26
C VAL A 153 7.10 10.39 5.10
N GLY A 154 6.90 11.07 6.22
CA GLY A 154 6.50 12.47 6.25
C GLY A 154 7.66 13.43 5.90
N ASP A 155 7.34 14.48 5.16
CA ASP A 155 8.22 15.64 4.90
C ASP A 155 7.60 16.91 5.54
N GLY A 156 8.36 18.00 5.60
CA GLY A 156 7.91 19.25 6.21
C GLY A 156 7.53 19.08 7.69
N GLU A 157 6.31 19.47 8.06
CA GLU A 157 5.76 19.32 9.42
C GLU A 157 5.71 17.86 9.91
N TYR A 158 5.71 16.88 9.00
CA TYR A 158 5.65 15.45 9.32
C TYR A 158 7.02 14.78 9.41
N ARG A 159 8.10 15.56 9.37
CA ARG A 159 9.46 15.02 9.42
C ARG A 159 9.68 14.17 10.67
N GLY A 160 10.18 12.94 10.47
CA GLY A 160 10.40 11.96 11.55
C GLY A 160 9.23 11.00 11.79
N MET A 161 8.10 11.21 11.09
CA MET A 161 6.98 10.27 11.07
C MET A 161 7.11 9.29 9.91
N GLN A 162 6.87 8.01 10.20
CA GLN A 162 6.84 6.96 9.21
C GLN A 162 5.66 6.01 9.46
N MET A 163 5.09 5.49 8.38
CA MET A 163 4.17 4.37 8.39
C MET A 163 4.75 3.26 7.52
N GLU A 164 4.89 2.06 8.07
CA GLU A 164 5.07 0.87 7.26
C GLU A 164 3.72 0.28 6.89
N GLN A 165 3.61 -0.20 5.66
CA GLN A 165 2.41 -0.78 5.13
C GLN A 165 2.73 -2.13 4.50
N THR A 166 1.92 -3.14 4.79
CA THR A 166 1.90 -4.43 4.11
C THR A 166 0.49 -4.68 3.61
N GLY A 167 0.33 -5.09 2.36
CA GLY A 167 -1.00 -5.38 1.83
C GLY A 167 -1.05 -6.60 0.94
N TRP A 168 -2.27 -7.11 0.82
CA TRP A 168 -2.67 -8.27 0.06
C TRP A 168 -3.92 -7.93 -0.73
N CYS A 169 -3.93 -8.26 -2.01
CA CYS A 169 -5.12 -8.25 -2.86
C CYS A 169 -5.24 -9.63 -3.51
N VAL A 170 -6.41 -10.24 -3.43
CA VAL A 170 -6.69 -11.54 -4.06
C VAL A 170 -7.85 -11.38 -5.02
N LEU A 171 -7.61 -11.71 -6.28
CA LEU A 171 -8.64 -11.80 -7.31
C LEU A 171 -8.99 -13.26 -7.56
N ARG A 172 -10.28 -13.58 -7.63
CA ARG A 172 -10.79 -14.91 -7.97
C ARG A 172 -11.85 -14.85 -9.06
N PRO A 173 -11.88 -15.82 -9.99
CA PRO A 173 -12.98 -15.97 -10.92
C PRO A 173 -14.25 -16.37 -10.18
N LEU A 174 -15.36 -15.75 -10.54
CA LEU A 174 -16.72 -16.18 -10.24
C LEU A 174 -17.46 -16.50 -11.54
N ARG A 175 -18.59 -17.20 -11.44
CA ARG A 175 -19.42 -17.52 -12.60
C ARG A 175 -19.86 -16.27 -13.38
N GLU A 176 -20.21 -15.20 -12.66
CA GLU A 176 -20.77 -13.97 -13.22
C GLU A 176 -19.74 -12.82 -13.28
N GLY A 177 -18.45 -13.08 -13.02
CA GLY A 177 -17.42 -12.04 -13.04
C GLY A 177 -16.18 -12.38 -12.22
N THR A 178 -15.62 -11.35 -11.57
CA THR A 178 -14.40 -11.46 -10.77
C THR A 178 -14.62 -10.86 -9.40
N PHE A 179 -14.15 -11.56 -8.37
CA PHE A 179 -14.22 -11.10 -7.00
C PHE A 179 -12.84 -10.72 -6.48
N GLY A 180 -12.72 -9.50 -5.96
CA GLY A 180 -11.52 -8.98 -5.34
C GLY A 180 -11.68 -8.79 -3.85
N GLU A 181 -10.69 -9.21 -3.08
CA GLU A 181 -10.57 -8.94 -1.65
C GLU A 181 -9.25 -8.27 -1.38
N VAL A 182 -9.26 -7.23 -0.56
CA VAL A 182 -8.05 -6.51 -0.15
C VAL A 182 -7.95 -6.47 1.36
N CYS A 183 -6.75 -6.67 1.87
CA CYS A 183 -6.38 -6.47 3.27
C CYS A 183 -5.08 -5.68 3.32
N VAL A 184 -5.02 -4.69 4.19
CA VAL A 184 -3.83 -3.87 4.38
C VAL A 184 -3.60 -3.68 5.87
N ARG A 185 -2.35 -3.86 6.28
CA ARG A 185 -1.87 -3.62 7.62
C ARG A 185 -0.90 -2.46 7.60
N GLN A 186 -1.04 -1.57 8.57
CA GLN A 186 -0.20 -0.41 8.75
C GLN A 186 0.38 -0.39 10.16
N VAL A 187 1.67 -0.08 10.25
CA VAL A 187 2.41 0.00 11.51
C VAL A 187 3.05 1.39 11.59
N PRO A 188 2.61 2.26 12.51
CA PRO A 188 3.24 3.56 12.71
C PRO A 188 4.62 3.35 13.36
N LEU A 189 5.66 3.86 12.71
CA LEU A 189 7.01 3.89 13.23
C LEU A 189 7.37 5.34 13.54
N HIS A 190 7.53 5.64 14.83
CA HIS A 190 8.07 6.92 15.25
C HIS A 190 9.60 6.78 15.31
N LEU A 191 10.30 7.46 14.40
CA LEU A 191 11.77 7.40 14.36
C LEU A 191 12.44 8.33 15.38
N ARG A 192 11.66 9.17 16.08
CA ARG A 192 12.10 9.91 17.26
C ARG A 192 11.38 9.37 18.50
N SER A 193 11.97 9.56 19.68
CA SER A 193 11.25 9.28 20.93
C SER A 193 9.88 9.95 20.86
N ALA A 194 8.83 9.21 21.21
CA ALA A 194 7.44 9.67 21.17
C ALA A 194 7.19 10.93 22.03
N GLU A 195 8.21 11.42 22.74
CA GLU A 195 8.20 12.60 23.61
C GLU A 195 8.26 13.94 22.86
N GLU A 196 8.66 14.00 21.58
CA GLU A 196 8.74 15.27 20.81
C GLU A 196 7.57 15.52 19.85
N ILE A 197 6.75 14.50 19.54
CA ILE A 197 5.70 14.62 18.52
C ILE A 197 4.36 15.03 19.16
N CYS A 198 3.83 16.18 18.75
CA CYS A 198 2.52 16.63 19.17
C CYS A 198 1.41 15.70 18.61
N GLN A 199 0.50 15.23 19.49
CA GLN A 199 -0.58 14.30 19.12
C GLN A 199 -1.44 14.78 17.92
N PRO A 200 -1.86 16.06 17.85
CA PRO A 200 -2.52 16.61 16.65
C PRO A 200 -1.77 16.39 15.32
N THR A 201 -0.45 16.55 15.32
CA THR A 201 0.38 16.38 14.10
C THR A 201 0.43 14.90 13.71
N ALA A 202 0.56 13.99 14.68
CA ALA A 202 0.52 12.55 14.43
C ALA A 202 -0.83 12.11 13.85
N THR A 203 -1.93 12.66 14.36
CA THR A 203 -3.28 12.42 13.82
C THR A 203 -3.39 12.94 12.38
N ARG A 204 -2.97 14.17 12.08
CA ARG A 204 -3.00 14.73 10.72
C ARG A 204 -2.16 13.93 9.73
N PHE A 205 -0.98 13.45 10.15
CA PHE A 205 -0.15 12.55 9.35
C PHE A 205 -0.87 11.24 9.04
N HIS A 206 -1.45 10.62 10.07
CA HIS A 206 -2.21 9.39 9.91
C HIS A 206 -3.37 9.57 8.93
N ASP A 207 -4.14 10.66 9.07
CA ASP A 207 -5.25 10.99 8.18
C ASP A 207 -4.77 11.19 6.74
N PHE A 208 -3.66 11.90 6.53
CA PHE A 208 -3.09 12.07 5.20
C PHE A 208 -2.67 10.72 4.58
N VAL A 209 -2.09 9.81 5.37
CA VAL A 209 -1.79 8.45 4.91
C VAL A 209 -3.07 7.69 4.54
N GLN A 210 -4.13 7.77 5.34
CA GLN A 210 -5.41 7.13 5.03
C GLN A 210 -6.04 7.70 3.75
N ASP A 211 -6.02 9.01 3.59
CA ASP A 211 -6.53 9.70 2.40
C ASP A 211 -5.80 9.24 1.15
N MET A 212 -4.47 9.24 1.16
CA MET A 212 -3.66 8.77 0.05
C MET A 212 -4.00 7.32 -0.34
N VAL A 213 -4.11 6.41 0.64
CA VAL A 213 -4.45 5.00 0.39
C VAL A 213 -5.84 4.87 -0.22
N ARG A 214 -6.83 5.56 0.36
CA ARG A 214 -8.21 5.52 -0.09
C ARG A 214 -8.32 6.04 -1.52
N GLU A 215 -7.72 7.20 -1.81
CA GLU A 215 -7.66 7.76 -3.16
C GLU A 215 -7.03 6.79 -4.16
N ASN A 216 -5.91 6.15 -3.81
CA ASN A 216 -5.26 5.19 -4.71
C ASN A 216 -6.19 4.00 -5.03
N SER A 217 -6.92 3.50 -4.03
CA SER A 217 -7.87 2.40 -4.21
C SER A 217 -9.10 2.81 -5.03
N GLU A 218 -9.66 3.99 -4.77
CA GLU A 218 -10.81 4.53 -5.49
C GLU A 218 -10.47 4.81 -6.95
N VAL A 219 -9.32 5.43 -7.22
CA VAL A 219 -8.83 5.68 -8.58
C VAL A 219 -8.59 4.38 -9.33
N ALA A 220 -7.92 3.40 -8.71
CA ALA A 220 -7.72 2.08 -9.33
C ALA A 220 -9.07 1.40 -9.64
N THR A 221 -10.02 1.40 -8.71
CA THR A 221 -11.32 0.76 -8.91
C THR A 221 -12.13 1.45 -10.02
N ALA A 222 -12.14 2.79 -10.05
CA ALA A 222 -12.85 3.56 -11.06
C ALA A 222 -12.23 3.36 -12.45
N MET A 223 -10.90 3.44 -12.56
CA MET A 223 -10.19 3.21 -13.81
C MET A 223 -10.38 1.77 -14.30
N ALA A 224 -10.39 0.78 -13.41
CA ALA A 224 -10.65 -0.61 -13.78
C ALA A 224 -12.03 -0.78 -14.42
N LYS A 225 -13.06 -0.22 -13.80
CA LYS A 225 -14.43 -0.28 -14.33
C LYS A 225 -14.54 0.39 -15.70
N ASN A 226 -13.89 1.54 -15.89
CA ASN A 226 -13.91 2.24 -17.16
C ASN A 226 -13.17 1.47 -18.26
N LEU A 227 -11.94 1.03 -18.00
CA LEU A 227 -11.13 0.30 -18.97
C LEU A 227 -11.79 -1.04 -19.37
N LEU A 228 -12.34 -1.78 -18.40
CA LEU A 228 -13.03 -3.04 -18.68
C LEU A 228 -14.35 -2.83 -19.43
N LEU A 229 -15.06 -1.72 -19.17
CA LEU A 229 -16.24 -1.37 -19.93
C LEU A 229 -15.89 -0.98 -21.37
N GLU A 230 -14.85 -0.18 -21.57
CA GLU A 230 -14.37 0.20 -22.90
C GLU A 230 -13.88 -1.03 -23.70
N ASP A 231 -13.16 -1.94 -23.06
CA ASP A 231 -12.70 -3.20 -23.65
C ASP A 231 -13.89 -4.07 -24.10
N ALA A 232 -14.90 -4.22 -23.23
CA ALA A 232 -16.11 -4.97 -23.53
C ALA A 232 -16.96 -4.35 -24.65
N LEU A 233 -16.99 -3.02 -24.74
CA LEU A 233 -17.76 -2.29 -25.76
C LEU A 233 -17.04 -2.23 -27.12
N ASN A 234 -15.72 -2.10 -27.10
CA ASN A 234 -14.92 -1.83 -28.31
C ASN A 234 -14.14 -3.04 -28.82
N GLY A 235 -14.13 -4.16 -28.09
CA GLY A 235 -13.35 -5.35 -28.46
C GLY A 235 -11.84 -5.09 -28.49
N ILE A 236 -11.37 -4.16 -27.66
CA ILE A 236 -9.94 -4.01 -27.40
C ILE A 236 -9.49 -5.31 -26.71
N HIS A 237 -8.25 -5.73 -26.92
CA HIS A 237 -7.68 -6.85 -26.17
C HIS A 237 -6.58 -6.25 -25.30
N LEU A 238 -6.90 -6.01 -24.02
CA LEU A 238 -5.93 -5.64 -22.97
C LEU A 238 -4.86 -6.73 -22.77
#